data_AF-A0A2V5QE52-F1
#
_entry.id   AF-A0A2V5QE52-F1
#
_cell.length_a   1.000
_cell.length_b   1.000
_cell.length_c   1.000
_cell.angle_alpha   90.00
_cell.angle_beta   90.00
_cell.angle_gamma   90.00
#
_symmetry.space_group_name_H-M   'P 1'
#
loop_
_entity.id
_entity.type
_entity.pdbx_description
1 polymer ?
#
loop_
_entity_poly.entity_id
_entity_poly.type
_entity_poly.pdbx_seq_one_letter_code
_entity_poly.pdbx_strand_id
1 'polypeptide(L)'
;MFSNPTAPLFFLTACTLHRRRFPFLKAAHRALMLYGTRAIKEFNVAVGRYVIMPDHLHFFVRGDQSFVLGNWGKGLKRAILEAFPGQSKASFWQPGFFDHLLRNDESYAQKWEYVRQNPVRAGLIKFAEDWPHQGEIVYIDRA
;
A
#
# COMPACT_ATOMS: atom_id res chain seq x y z
N MET A 1 -9.67 6.14 17.13
CA MET A 1 -9.02 7.33 16.55
C MET A 1 -7.53 7.03 16.42
N PHE A 2 -7.01 6.85 15.19
CA PHE A 2 -5.56 6.65 14.94
C PHE A 2 -4.81 7.99 14.98
N SER A 3 -5.15 8.78 15.99
CA SER A 3 -4.76 10.18 16.16
C SER A 3 -3.53 10.31 17.04
N ASN A 4 -2.78 9.23 17.31
CA ASN A 4 -1.49 9.37 17.98
C ASN A 4 -0.49 9.96 16.97
N PRO A 5 -0.20 11.28 17.04
CA PRO A 5 0.61 11.95 16.01
C PRO A 5 2.05 11.45 16.03
N THR A 6 2.48 10.89 17.16
CA THR A 6 3.84 10.41 17.41
C THR A 6 4.13 9.03 16.84
N ALA A 7 3.10 8.27 16.46
CA ALA A 7 3.30 6.94 15.86
C ALA A 7 3.93 7.09 14.45
N PRO A 8 4.98 6.32 14.14
CA PRO A 8 5.69 6.44 12.87
C PRO A 8 4.75 6.15 11.70
N LEU A 9 4.78 7.02 10.70
CA LEU A 9 4.07 6.84 9.43
C LEU A 9 5.07 6.40 8.38
N PHE A 10 4.84 5.24 7.78
CA PHE A 10 5.68 4.72 6.72
C PHE A 10 5.00 4.88 5.37
N PHE A 11 5.76 5.32 4.37
CA PHE A 11 5.43 5.16 2.97
C PHE A 11 6.12 3.90 2.45
N LEU A 12 5.33 2.96 1.94
CA LEU A 12 5.83 1.69 1.44
C LEU A 12 5.66 1.56 -0.06
N THR A 13 6.62 0.86 -0.66
CA THR A 13 6.48 0.27 -2.00
C THR A 13 6.68 -1.23 -1.94
N ALA A 14 5.71 -1.97 -2.47
CA ALA A 14 5.78 -3.42 -2.61
C ALA A 14 5.81 -3.79 -4.10
N CYS A 15 6.95 -4.31 -4.57
CA CYS A 15 7.15 -4.70 -5.96
C CYS A 15 6.96 -6.19 -6.16
N THR A 16 6.35 -6.58 -7.28
CA THR A 16 6.40 -7.96 -7.76
C THR A 16 7.81 -8.31 -8.25
N LEU A 17 8.14 -9.59 -8.21
CA LEU A 17 9.42 -10.08 -8.69
C LEU A 17 9.55 -9.81 -10.20
N HIS A 18 10.71 -9.28 -10.62
CA HIS A 18 10.98 -8.91 -12.02
C HIS A 18 9.92 -7.99 -12.66
N ARG A 19 9.23 -7.17 -11.85
CA ARG A 19 8.14 -6.29 -12.33
C ARG A 19 7.02 -7.06 -13.05
N ARG A 20 6.81 -8.32 -12.68
CA ARG A 20 5.70 -9.13 -13.20
C ARG A 20 4.37 -8.43 -12.93
N ARG A 21 3.52 -8.31 -13.94
CA ARG A 21 2.20 -7.69 -13.75
C ARG A 21 1.28 -8.58 -12.90
N PHE A 22 0.46 -7.95 -12.06
CA PHE A 22 -0.70 -8.58 -11.43
C PHE A 22 -1.62 -9.16 -12.50
N PRO A 23 -2.04 -10.42 -12.39
CA PRO A 23 -2.99 -11.02 -13.33
C PRO A 23 -4.31 -10.24 -13.38
N PHE A 24 -4.79 -9.80 -12.21
CA PHE A 24 -6.05 -9.07 -12.07
C PHE A 24 -5.91 -7.92 -11.06
N LEU A 25 -5.75 -6.68 -11.55
CA LEU A 25 -5.62 -5.50 -10.68
C LEU A 25 -6.82 -5.30 -9.74
N LYS A 26 -8.05 -5.56 -10.22
CA LYS A 26 -9.26 -5.53 -9.40
C LYS A 26 -9.21 -6.49 -8.20
N ALA A 27 -8.64 -7.69 -8.39
CA ALA A 27 -8.53 -8.67 -7.31
C ALA A 27 -7.45 -8.25 -6.30
N ALA A 28 -6.31 -7.72 -6.76
CA ALA A 28 -5.28 -7.14 -5.89
C ALA A 28 -5.84 -5.98 -5.04
N HIS A 29 -6.62 -5.12 -5.68
CA HIS A 29 -7.28 -3.97 -5.05
C HIS A 29 -8.27 -4.41 -3.98
N ARG A 30 -9.16 -5.36 -4.29
CA ARG A 30 -10.09 -5.93 -3.31
C ARG A 30 -9.35 -6.55 -2.11
N ALA A 31 -8.28 -7.29 -2.36
CA ALA A 31 -7.48 -7.91 -1.31
C ALA A 31 -6.81 -6.87 -0.39
N LEU A 32 -6.23 -5.80 -0.97
CA LEU A 32 -5.67 -4.68 -0.20
C LEU A 32 -6.75 -4.02 0.67
N MET A 33 -7.92 -3.72 0.10
CA MET A 33 -9.04 -3.10 0.83
C MET A 33 -9.50 -3.96 2.01
N LEU A 34 -9.70 -5.26 1.78
CA LEU A 34 -10.14 -6.19 2.83
C LEU A 34 -9.08 -6.32 3.93
N TYR A 35 -7.81 -6.53 3.56
CA TYR A 35 -6.73 -6.68 4.52
C TYR A 35 -6.51 -5.40 5.33
N GLY A 36 -6.44 -4.24 4.66
CA GLY A 36 -6.25 -2.94 5.31
C GLY A 36 -7.42 -2.54 6.22
N THR A 37 -8.66 -2.84 5.83
CA THR A 37 -9.84 -2.57 6.67
C THR A 37 -9.85 -3.43 7.92
N ARG A 38 -9.47 -4.71 7.81
CA ARG A 38 -9.36 -5.60 8.97
C ARG A 38 -8.22 -5.21 9.90
N ALA A 39 -7.12 -4.69 9.33
CA ALA A 39 -5.93 -4.33 10.09
C ALA A 39 -6.17 -3.27 11.16
N ILE A 40 -7.18 -2.41 10.97
CA ILE A 40 -7.63 -1.43 11.96
C ILE A 40 -8.08 -2.11 13.26
N LYS A 41 -8.89 -3.17 13.14
CA LYS A 41 -9.53 -3.83 14.29
C LYS A 41 -8.69 -4.98 14.84
N GLU A 42 -7.99 -5.68 13.97
CA GLU A 42 -7.28 -6.92 14.31
C GLU A 42 -5.82 -6.67 14.70
N PHE A 43 -5.20 -5.58 14.22
CA PHE A 43 -3.76 -5.35 14.37
C PHE A 43 -3.41 -3.93 14.86
N ASN A 44 -4.40 -3.06 15.13
CA ASN A 44 -4.19 -1.63 15.39
C ASN A 44 -3.33 -0.93 14.33
N VAL A 45 -3.48 -1.34 13.06
CA VAL A 45 -2.74 -0.77 11.93
C VAL A 45 -3.69 0.02 11.04
N ALA A 46 -3.38 1.30 10.87
CA ALA A 46 -4.02 2.20 9.92
C ALA A 46 -3.32 2.12 8.56
N VAL A 47 -4.08 1.82 7.51
CA VAL A 47 -3.64 1.92 6.11
C VAL A 47 -4.28 3.16 5.50
N GLY A 48 -3.46 4.09 5.02
CA GLY A 48 -3.92 5.36 4.47
C GLY A 48 -4.21 5.29 2.98
N ARG A 49 -3.83 6.35 2.28
CA ARG A 49 -3.87 6.42 0.82
C ARG A 49 -2.99 5.36 0.18
N TYR A 50 -3.41 4.91 -1.00
CA TYR A 50 -2.70 3.91 -1.79
C TYR A 50 -2.92 4.11 -3.28
N VAL A 51 -1.98 3.61 -4.07
CA VAL A 51 -2.11 3.42 -5.52
C VAL A 51 -1.50 2.07 -5.90
N ILE A 52 -2.24 1.28 -6.67
CA ILE A 52 -1.80 -0.02 -7.18
C ILE A 52 -1.48 0.17 -8.66
N MET A 53 -0.21 -0.05 -8.98
CA MET A 53 0.31 -0.09 -10.33
C MET A 53 0.24 -1.53 -10.86
N PRO A 54 0.41 -1.75 -12.18
CA PRO A 54 0.37 -3.09 -12.76
C PRO A 54 1.29 -4.11 -12.10
N ASP A 55 2.40 -3.73 -11.48
CA ASP A 55 3.47 -4.59 -10.98
C ASP A 55 3.98 -4.19 -9.58
N HIS A 56 3.37 -3.18 -8.94
CA HIS A 56 3.72 -2.77 -7.60
C HIS A 56 2.58 -1.98 -6.96
N LEU A 57 2.68 -1.70 -5.67
CA LEU A 57 1.77 -0.77 -5.00
C LEU A 57 2.54 0.16 -4.09
N HIS A 58 2.04 1.38 -3.98
CA HIS A 58 2.45 2.37 -3.00
C HIS A 58 1.34 2.59 -2.00
N PHE A 59 1.66 2.69 -0.71
CA PHE A 59 0.66 2.96 0.31
C PHE A 59 1.31 3.53 1.57
N PHE A 60 0.49 4.19 2.39
CA PHE A 60 0.89 4.69 3.68
C PHE A 60 0.38 3.77 4.79
N VAL A 61 1.21 3.51 5.79
CA VAL A 61 0.83 2.66 6.93
C VAL A 61 1.37 3.22 8.24
N ARG A 62 0.54 3.17 9.28
CA ARG A 62 0.89 3.55 10.65
C ARG A 62 0.36 2.46 11.58
N GLY A 63 1.19 2.00 12.49
CA GLY A 63 0.77 1.09 13.56
C GLY A 63 1.18 1.62 14.92
N ASP A 64 0.73 0.96 15.98
CA ASP A 64 1.13 1.27 17.36
C ASP A 64 2.56 0.78 17.68
N GLN A 65 2.95 0.82 18.95
CA GLN A 65 4.30 0.42 19.38
C GLN A 65 4.61 -1.08 19.16
N SER A 66 3.58 -1.92 19.01
CA SER A 66 3.73 -3.35 18.72
C SER A 66 3.85 -3.66 17.23
N PHE A 67 3.70 -2.65 16.37
CA PHE A 67 3.69 -2.81 14.93
C PHE A 67 5.05 -3.20 14.35
N VAL A 68 5.13 -4.43 13.84
CA VAL A 68 6.31 -4.92 13.11
C VAL A 68 6.01 -4.92 11.61
N LEU A 69 6.52 -3.89 10.92
CA LEU A 69 6.30 -3.65 9.49
C LEU A 69 6.56 -4.88 8.61
N GLY A 70 7.66 -5.59 8.88
CA GLY A 70 8.04 -6.78 8.11
C GLY A 70 7.03 -7.93 8.21
N ASN A 71 6.46 -8.17 9.39
CA ASN A 71 5.47 -9.23 9.60
C ASN A 71 4.14 -8.87 8.95
N TRP A 72 3.68 -7.64 9.17
CA TRP A 72 2.45 -7.14 8.57
C TRP A 72 2.53 -7.12 7.04
N GLY A 73 3.66 -6.65 6.50
CA GLY A 73 3.90 -6.63 5.05
C GLY A 73 3.89 -8.03 4.43
N LYS A 74 4.49 -9.03 5.09
CA LYS A 74 4.38 -10.43 4.64
C LYS A 74 2.91 -10.89 4.59
N GLY A 75 2.10 -10.53 5.58
CA GLY A 75 0.67 -10.79 5.63
C GLY A 75 -0.09 -10.16 4.45
N LEU A 76 0.14 -8.87 4.18
CA LEU A 76 -0.47 -8.18 3.03
C LEU A 76 -0.12 -8.84 1.69
N LYS A 77 1.17 -9.12 1.47
CA LYS A 77 1.64 -9.79 0.25
C LYS A 77 0.98 -11.15 0.04
N ARG A 78 0.81 -11.91 1.14
CA ARG A 78 0.10 -13.19 1.12
C ARG A 78 -1.38 -13.01 0.78
N ALA A 79 -2.08 -12.07 1.42
CA ALA A 79 -3.50 -11.82 1.17
C ALA A 79 -3.78 -11.43 -0.30
N ILE A 80 -2.92 -10.58 -0.89
CA ILE A 80 -3.03 -10.22 -2.32
C ILE A 80 -2.78 -11.45 -3.20
N LEU A 81 -1.77 -12.26 -2.88
CA LEU A 81 -1.46 -13.43 -3.68
C LEU A 81 -2.56 -14.50 -3.61
N GLU A 82 -3.22 -14.67 -2.47
CA GLU A 82 -4.37 -15.58 -2.32
C GLU A 82 -5.56 -15.18 -3.21
N ALA A 83 -5.62 -13.93 -3.68
CA ALA A 83 -6.60 -13.48 -4.67
C ALA A 83 -6.27 -13.90 -6.12
N PHE A 84 -5.12 -14.55 -6.36
CA PHE A 84 -4.68 -15.02 -7.67
C PHE A 84 -4.58 -16.56 -7.71
N PRO A 85 -5.70 -17.28 -7.96
CA PRO A 85 -5.67 -18.74 -8.03
C PRO A 85 -4.68 -19.20 -9.12
N GLY A 86 -3.90 -20.26 -8.81
CA GLY A 86 -2.93 -20.83 -9.74
C GLY A 86 -1.56 -20.11 -9.81
N GLN A 87 -1.35 -19.02 -9.08
CA GLN A 87 -0.02 -18.39 -8.99
C GLN A 87 0.86 -19.08 -7.96
N SER A 88 2.12 -19.36 -8.34
CA SER A 88 3.10 -19.94 -7.42
C SER A 88 3.43 -18.98 -6.28
N LYS A 89 3.39 -19.49 -5.05
CA LYS A 89 3.70 -18.72 -3.83
C LYS A 89 5.17 -18.35 -3.67
N ALA A 90 6.06 -19.08 -4.32
CA ALA A 90 7.49 -18.97 -4.07
C ALA A 90 8.17 -17.77 -4.76
N SER A 91 7.53 -17.09 -5.72
CA SER A 91 8.24 -16.14 -6.60
C SER A 91 7.44 -14.93 -7.09
N PHE A 92 6.28 -14.63 -6.48
CA PHE A 92 5.47 -13.51 -6.99
C PHE A 92 5.99 -12.14 -6.57
N TRP A 93 6.53 -12.01 -5.36
CA TRP A 93 6.97 -10.74 -4.78
C TRP A 93 8.48 -10.61 -4.77
N GLN A 94 8.99 -9.39 -4.97
CA GLN A 94 10.36 -9.07 -4.60
C GLN A 94 10.51 -9.22 -3.07
N PRO A 95 11.62 -9.79 -2.56
CA PRO A 95 11.89 -9.85 -1.13
C PRO A 95 11.92 -8.45 -0.49
N GLY A 96 11.35 -8.31 0.71
CA GLY A 96 11.33 -7.04 1.45
C GLY A 96 10.36 -5.98 0.91
N PHE A 97 10.43 -4.78 1.46
CA PHE A 97 9.72 -3.58 0.99
C PHE A 97 10.76 -2.47 0.78
N PHE A 98 10.43 -1.51 -0.06
CA PHE A 98 11.05 -0.20 0.07
C PHE A 98 10.20 0.58 1.06
N ASP A 99 10.74 0.84 2.25
CA ASP A 99 10.09 1.64 3.27
C ASP A 99 10.79 2.98 3.45
N HIS A 100 9.97 4.02 3.65
CA HIS A 100 10.43 5.36 3.98
C HIS A 100 9.62 5.85 5.17
N LEU A 101 10.28 6.01 6.31
CA LEU A 101 9.67 6.66 7.47
C LEU A 101 9.45 8.13 7.15
N LEU A 102 8.19 8.56 7.05
CA LEU A 102 7.91 9.97 6.86
C LEU A 102 8.20 10.72 8.16
N ARG A 103 9.18 11.62 8.10
CA ARG A 103 9.50 12.53 9.20
C ARG A 103 8.44 13.65 9.31
N ASN A 104 8.51 14.43 10.38
CA ASN A 104 7.53 15.49 10.66
C ASN A 104 7.56 16.62 9.63
N ASP A 105 8.73 16.89 9.06
CA ASP A 105 8.95 17.90 8.02
C ASP A 105 8.55 17.42 6.61
N GLU A 106 8.36 16.11 6.41
CA GLU A 106 7.95 15.56 5.12
C GLU A 106 6.43 15.58 4.94
N SER A 107 6.00 16.26 3.87
CA SER A 107 4.57 16.38 3.56
C SER A 107 3.99 15.08 3.00
N TYR A 108 3.04 14.52 3.75
CA TYR A 108 2.18 13.43 3.29
C TYR A 108 1.45 13.76 1.98
N ALA A 109 0.92 14.99 1.90
CA ALA A 109 0.16 15.45 0.75
C ALA A 109 1.05 15.54 -0.50
N GLN A 110 2.28 16.05 -0.37
CA GLN A 110 3.23 16.09 -1.50
C GLN A 110 3.63 14.69 -1.95
N LYS A 111 3.90 13.78 -1.00
CA LYS A 111 4.23 12.38 -1.34
C LYS A 111 3.06 11.69 -2.02
N TRP A 112 1.84 11.92 -1.54
CA TRP A 112 0.61 11.43 -2.16
C TRP A 112 0.43 11.98 -3.57
N GLU A 113 0.57 13.29 -3.76
CA GLU A 113 0.49 13.94 -5.07
C GLU A 113 1.48 13.32 -6.05
N TYR A 114 2.72 13.11 -5.61
CA TYR A 114 3.71 12.47 -6.44
C TYR A 114 3.26 11.07 -6.88
N VAL A 115 2.83 10.19 -5.96
CA VAL A 115 2.53 8.79 -6.31
C VAL A 115 1.21 8.60 -7.02
N ARG A 116 0.17 9.41 -6.76
CA ARG A 116 -1.11 9.32 -7.48
C ARG A 116 -0.96 9.67 -8.96
N GLN A 117 0.11 10.40 -9.32
CA GLN A 117 0.47 10.73 -10.70
C GLN A 117 1.29 9.61 -11.39
N ASN A 118 1.66 8.54 -10.70
CA ASN A 118 2.38 7.41 -11.32
C ASN A 118 1.62 6.78 -12.50
N PRO A 119 0.30 6.54 -12.45
CA PRO A 119 -0.44 6.01 -13.59
C PRO A 119 -0.37 6.91 -14.82
N VAL A 120 -0.36 8.23 -14.63
CA VAL A 120 -0.20 9.22 -15.72
C VAL A 120 1.21 9.15 -16.30
N ARG A 121 2.25 9.18 -15.45
CA ARG A 121 3.65 9.05 -15.89
C ARG A 121 3.95 7.72 -16.60
N ALA A 122 3.22 6.66 -16.23
CA ALA A 122 3.32 5.35 -16.87
C ALA A 122 2.48 5.23 -18.16
N GLY A 123 1.76 6.29 -18.56
CA GLY A 123 0.92 6.30 -19.76
C GLY A 123 -0.33 5.43 -19.67
N LEU A 124 -0.77 5.05 -18.47
CA LEU A 124 -1.95 4.19 -18.27
C LEU A 124 -3.27 4.95 -18.41
N ILE A 125 -3.26 6.24 -18.07
CA ILE A 125 -4.39 7.17 -18.10
C ILE A 125 -3.90 8.59 -18.38
N LYS A 126 -4.82 9.51 -18.72
CA LYS A 126 -4.50 10.93 -18.96
C LYS A 126 -4.55 11.77 -17.68
N PHE A 127 -5.57 11.55 -16.85
CA PHE A 127 -5.77 12.27 -15.59
C PHE A 127 -5.64 11.32 -14.43
N ALA A 128 -4.99 11.74 -13.35
CA ALA A 128 -4.71 10.86 -12.21
C ALA A 128 -6.00 10.34 -11.56
N GLU A 129 -7.06 11.13 -11.58
CA GLU A 129 -8.39 10.85 -11.04
C GLU A 129 -9.07 9.67 -11.75
N ASP A 130 -8.68 9.38 -13.00
CA ASP A 130 -9.25 8.28 -13.79
C ASP A 130 -8.68 6.91 -13.39
N TRP A 131 -7.67 6.85 -12.51
CA TRP A 131 -7.10 5.56 -12.10
C TRP A 131 -8.06 4.85 -11.14
N PRO A 132 -8.62 3.68 -11.51
CA PRO A 132 -9.59 2.99 -10.65
C PRO A 132 -8.93 2.24 -9.48
N HIS A 133 -7.60 2.08 -9.50
CA HIS A 133 -6.86 1.28 -8.52
C HIS A 133 -6.08 2.14 -7.53
N GLN A 134 -6.71 3.18 -7.02
CA GLN A 134 -6.23 4.05 -5.94
C GLN A 134 -7.34 4.32 -4.94
N GLY A 135 -6.99 4.89 -3.78
CA GLY A 135 -7.99 5.34 -2.81
C GLY A 135 -7.37 5.61 -1.44
N GLU A 136 -8.23 5.69 -0.43
CA GLU A 136 -7.88 5.89 0.97
C GLU A 136 -8.72 4.91 1.81
N ILE A 137 -8.08 4.10 2.66
CA ILE A 137 -8.81 3.15 3.54
C ILE A 137 -9.22 3.88 4.83
N VAL A 138 -8.26 4.54 5.49
CA VAL A 138 -8.54 5.49 6.57
C VAL A 138 -7.81 6.80 6.34
N TYR A 139 -8.42 7.88 6.81
CA TYR A 139 -7.72 9.14 6.96
C TYR A 139 -6.64 9.01 8.05
N ILE A 140 -5.40 9.38 7.72
CA ILE A 140 -4.30 9.44 8.67
C ILE A 140 -3.96 10.91 8.90
N ASP A 141 -4.29 11.39 10.09
CA ASP A 141 -4.00 12.75 10.50
C ASP A 141 -2.50 12.97 10.74
N ARG A 142 -2.01 14.11 10.26
CA ARG A 142 -0.66 14.65 10.48
C ARG A 142 -0.82 16.14 10.82
N ALA A 143 -1.48 16.41 11.94
CA ALA A 143 -1.37 17.70 12.61
C ALA A 143 0.10 18.06 12.85
#